data_AF-A0A0D6TT22-F1
#
_entry.id   AF-A0A0D6TT22-F1
#
_cell.length_a   1.000
_cell.length_b   1.000
_cell.length_c   1.000
_cell.angle_alpha   90.00
_cell.angle_beta   90.00
_cell.angle_gamma   90.00
#
_symmetry.space_group_name_H-M   'P 1'
#
loop_
_entity.id
_entity.type
_entity.pdbx_description
1 polymer ?
#
loop_
_entity_poly.entity_id
_entity_poly.type
_entity_poly.pdbx_seq_one_letter_code
_entity_poly.pdbx_strand_id
1 'polypeptide(L)'
;MEDKATAIENLFEKAENYTKTSVELIKLSAIEKISEAISVLVSHIAIIVLVAFFLFFINIGISLWIGKLIGEYYIGFLIVSFVYLLLGLLIYKYKKKTIENPINELMINTLLKNKLEENEKER
;
A
#
# COMPACT_ATOMS: atom_id res chain seq x y z
N MET A 1 -35.10 16.20 47.11
CA MET A 1 -33.77 16.41 46.50
C MET A 1 -33.06 15.08 46.20
N GLU A 2 -33.36 13.97 46.89
CA GLU A 2 -32.79 12.63 46.61
C GLU A 2 -33.12 12.06 45.22
N ASP A 3 -34.34 12.24 44.72
CA ASP A 3 -34.83 11.55 43.50
C ASP A 3 -34.08 11.94 42.20
N LYS A 4 -33.56 13.18 42.12
CA LYS A 4 -32.79 13.64 40.97
C LYS A 4 -31.36 13.09 40.95
N ALA A 5 -30.77 12.82 42.12
CA ALA A 5 -29.42 12.27 42.21
C ALA A 5 -29.41 10.83 41.68
N THR A 6 -30.38 10.02 42.10
CA THR A 6 -30.54 8.62 41.67
C THR A 6 -30.85 8.50 40.17
N ALA A 7 -31.57 9.45 39.59
CA ALA A 7 -31.84 9.48 38.14
C ALA A 7 -30.58 9.80 37.32
N ILE A 8 -29.75 10.75 37.79
CA ILE A 8 -28.48 11.11 37.15
C ILE A 8 -27.48 9.94 37.24
N GLU A 9 -27.44 9.26 38.38
CA GLU A 9 -26.55 8.10 38.62
C GLU A 9 -26.91 6.92 37.70
N ASN A 10 -28.19 6.59 37.56
CA ASN A 10 -28.66 5.57 36.60
C ASN A 10 -28.35 5.94 35.13
N LEU A 11 -28.44 7.21 34.76
CA LEU A 11 -28.07 7.66 33.40
C LEU A 11 -26.56 7.59 33.17
N PHE A 12 -25.76 7.91 34.18
CA PHE A 12 -24.31 7.80 34.13
C PHE A 12 -23.88 6.33 34.01
N GLU A 13 -24.47 5.43 34.77
CA GLU A 13 -24.21 3.98 34.69
C GLU A 13 -24.60 3.39 33.33
N LYS A 14 -25.72 3.84 32.75
CA LYS A 14 -26.15 3.40 31.42
C LYS A 14 -25.24 3.96 30.30
N ALA A 15 -24.77 5.20 30.45
CA ALA A 15 -23.82 5.82 29.54
C ALA A 15 -22.43 5.16 29.64
N GLU A 16 -21.98 4.82 30.83
CA GLU A 16 -20.74 4.09 31.07
C GLU A 16 -20.79 2.70 30.43
N ASN A 17 -21.87 1.96 30.64
CA ASN A 17 -22.08 0.65 30.01
C ASN A 17 -22.13 0.76 28.48
N TYR A 18 -22.84 1.75 27.93
CA TYR A 18 -22.89 1.97 26.48
C TYR A 18 -21.52 2.33 25.90
N THR A 19 -20.74 3.14 26.61
CA THR A 19 -19.38 3.52 26.22
C THR A 19 -18.45 2.33 26.26
N LYS A 20 -18.55 1.49 27.31
CA LYS A 20 -17.79 0.26 27.46
C LYS A 20 -18.08 -0.73 26.32
N THR A 21 -19.36 -0.94 26.00
CA THR A 21 -19.77 -1.78 24.87
C THR A 21 -19.31 -1.21 23.53
N SER A 22 -19.41 0.11 23.33
CA SER A 22 -18.94 0.77 22.10
C SER A 22 -17.43 0.61 21.90
N VAL A 23 -16.65 0.74 22.97
CA VAL A 23 -15.20 0.53 22.95
C VAL A 23 -14.86 -0.94 22.68
N GLU A 24 -15.59 -1.87 23.29
CA GLU A 24 -15.40 -3.30 23.07
C GLU A 24 -15.74 -3.73 21.64
N LEU A 25 -16.80 -3.17 21.06
CA LEU A 25 -17.15 -3.35 19.64
C LEU A 25 -16.03 -2.82 18.74
N ILE A 26 -15.55 -1.59 18.95
CA ILE A 26 -14.45 -1.02 18.15
C ILE A 26 -13.19 -1.90 18.24
N LYS A 27 -12.86 -2.39 19.44
CA LYS A 27 -11.72 -3.29 19.65
C LYS A 27 -11.88 -4.59 18.87
N LEU A 28 -13.06 -5.22 18.94
CA LEU A 28 -13.33 -6.47 18.24
C LEU A 28 -13.31 -6.28 16.72
N SER A 29 -13.98 -5.25 16.21
CA SER A 29 -14.00 -4.91 14.78
C SER A 29 -12.61 -4.55 14.24
N ALA A 30 -11.78 -3.88 15.05
CA ALA A 30 -10.40 -3.57 14.68
C ALA A 30 -9.58 -4.86 14.57
N ILE A 31 -9.68 -5.76 15.54
CA ILE A 31 -8.98 -7.06 15.51
C ILE A 31 -9.39 -7.89 14.30
N GLU A 32 -10.69 -7.95 14.00
CA GLU A 32 -11.22 -8.67 12.84
C GLU A 32 -10.67 -8.11 11.52
N LYS A 33 -10.76 -6.79 11.31
CA LYS A 33 -10.22 -6.13 10.10
C LYS A 33 -8.71 -6.29 9.95
N ILE A 34 -7.96 -6.20 11.06
CA ILE A 34 -6.52 -6.41 11.05
C ILE A 34 -6.19 -7.86 10.71
N SER A 35 -6.93 -8.82 11.28
CA SER A 35 -6.75 -10.24 11.01
C SER A 35 -7.02 -10.59 9.55
N GLU A 36 -8.10 -10.06 8.98
CA GLU A 36 -8.43 -10.23 7.57
C GLU A 36 -7.36 -9.61 6.66
N ALA A 37 -6.93 -8.38 6.97
CA ALA A 37 -5.85 -7.72 6.23
C ALA A 37 -4.53 -8.52 6.28
N ILE A 38 -4.14 -9.01 7.47
CA ILE A 38 -2.94 -9.83 7.63
C ILE A 38 -3.07 -11.14 6.84
N SER A 39 -4.23 -11.80 6.90
CA SER A 39 -4.49 -13.04 6.18
C SER A 39 -4.27 -12.85 4.67
N VAL A 40 -4.89 -11.80 4.10
CA VAL A 40 -4.73 -11.47 2.69
C VAL A 40 -3.27 -11.13 2.35
N LEU A 41 -2.61 -10.33 3.18
CA LEU A 41 -1.22 -9.93 2.98
C LEU A 41 -0.28 -11.14 3.01
N VAL A 42 -0.43 -12.04 3.98
CA VAL A 42 0.41 -13.24 4.12
C VAL A 42 0.26 -14.14 2.89
N SER A 43 -0.98 -14.39 2.45
CA SER A 43 -1.22 -15.19 1.23
C SER A 43 -0.60 -14.53 0.00
N HIS A 44 -0.72 -13.21 -0.17
CA HIS A 44 -0.13 -12.50 -1.30
C HIS A 44 1.39 -12.50 -1.25
N ILE A 45 1.99 -12.25 -0.08
CA ILE A 45 3.44 -12.26 0.12
C ILE A 45 3.99 -13.65 -0.22
N ALA A 46 3.33 -14.73 0.21
CA ALA A 46 3.76 -16.08 -0.12
C ALA A 46 3.85 -16.32 -1.63
N ILE A 47 2.83 -15.87 -2.39
CA ILE A 47 2.80 -15.97 -3.86
C ILE A 47 3.90 -15.10 -4.48
N ILE A 48 4.05 -13.84 -4.04
CA ILE A 48 5.08 -12.93 -4.54
C ILE A 48 6.47 -13.50 -4.31
N VAL A 49 6.73 -14.05 -3.13
CA VAL A 49 8.00 -14.68 -2.79
C VAL A 49 8.27 -15.86 -3.70
N LEU A 50 7.29 -16.75 -3.93
CA LEU A 50 7.45 -17.89 -4.83
C LEU A 50 7.78 -17.44 -6.26
N VAL A 51 7.05 -16.46 -6.78
CA VAL A 51 7.30 -15.89 -8.13
C VAL A 51 8.67 -15.22 -8.20
N ALA A 52 9.07 -14.48 -7.15
CA ALA A 52 10.37 -13.85 -7.07
C ALA A 52 11.50 -14.87 -7.08
N PHE A 53 11.38 -15.96 -6.31
CA PHE A 53 12.34 -17.07 -6.35
C PHE A 53 12.42 -17.71 -7.72
N PHE A 54 11.28 -17.97 -8.37
CA PHE A 54 11.25 -18.53 -9.72
C PHE A 54 11.98 -17.63 -10.73
N LEU A 55 11.69 -16.32 -10.71
CA LEU A 55 12.37 -15.32 -11.54
C LEU A 55 13.88 -15.21 -11.23
N PHE A 56 14.26 -15.36 -9.97
CA PHE A 56 15.65 -15.36 -9.54
C PHE A 56 16.44 -16.54 -10.13
N PHE A 57 15.87 -17.75 -10.06
CA PHE A 57 16.49 -18.92 -10.67
C PHE A 57 16.57 -18.82 -12.20
N ILE A 58 15.55 -18.28 -12.86
CA ILE A 58 15.59 -18.02 -14.30
C ILE A 58 16.74 -17.06 -14.65
N ASN A 59 16.91 -15.98 -13.88
CA ASN A 59 17.98 -15.02 -14.09
C ASN A 59 19.37 -15.65 -13.98
N ILE A 60 19.56 -16.49 -12.96
CA ILE A 60 20.80 -17.26 -12.80
C ILE A 60 20.99 -18.20 -13.99
N GLY A 61 19.94 -18.91 -14.41
CA GLY A 61 19.98 -19.82 -15.56
C GLY A 61 20.37 -19.11 -16.87
N ILE A 62 19.75 -17.96 -17.16
CA ILE A 62 20.06 -17.14 -18.34
C ILE A 62 21.50 -16.64 -18.27
N SER A 63 21.93 -16.15 -17.10
CA SER A 63 23.29 -15.68 -16.88
C SER A 63 24.31 -16.80 -17.13
N LEU A 64 24.10 -17.99 -16.55
CA LEU A 64 25.00 -19.14 -16.74
C LEU A 64 25.00 -19.64 -18.18
N TRP A 65 23.84 -19.63 -18.87
CA TRP A 65 23.75 -20.03 -20.27
C TRP A 65 24.55 -19.09 -21.18
N ILE A 66 24.37 -17.78 -21.01
CA ILE A 66 25.15 -16.75 -21.73
C ILE A 66 26.63 -16.85 -21.36
N GLY A 67 26.95 -17.02 -20.09
CA GLY A 67 28.33 -17.20 -19.62
C GLY A 67 29.00 -18.43 -20.23
N LYS A 68 28.29 -19.55 -20.34
CA LYS A 68 28.78 -20.78 -20.98
C LYS A 68 29.03 -20.60 -22.48
N LEU A 69 28.19 -19.84 -23.19
CA LEU A 69 28.38 -19.52 -24.60
C LEU A 69 29.66 -18.71 -24.85
N ILE A 70 29.99 -17.80 -23.92
CA ILE A 70 31.16 -16.93 -24.01
C ILE A 70 32.43 -17.60 -23.44
N GLY A 71 32.27 -18.70 -22.69
CA GLY A 71 33.35 -19.49 -22.08
C GLY A 71 33.64 -19.13 -20.63
N GLU A 72 33.06 -18.05 -20.13
CA GLU A 72 33.32 -17.50 -18.80
C GLU A 72 32.02 -17.07 -18.10
N TYR A 73 31.74 -17.66 -16.93
CA TYR A 73 30.48 -17.41 -16.21
C TYR A 73 30.31 -15.96 -15.74
N TYR A 74 31.40 -15.27 -15.41
CA TYR A 74 31.34 -13.89 -14.92
C TYR A 74 30.80 -12.91 -15.97
N ILE A 75 31.02 -13.19 -17.26
CA ILE A 75 30.55 -12.34 -18.36
C ILE A 75 29.02 -12.42 -18.50
N GLY A 76 28.44 -13.60 -18.27
CA GLY A 76 26.99 -13.78 -18.28
C GLY A 76 26.28 -12.86 -17.28
N PHE A 77 26.79 -12.80 -16.05
CA PHE A 77 26.24 -11.91 -15.02
C PHE A 77 26.44 -10.43 -15.37
N LEU A 78 27.58 -10.10 -15.97
CA LEU A 78 27.90 -8.73 -16.36
C LEU A 78 26.97 -8.21 -17.46
N ILE A 79 26.66 -9.04 -18.46
CA ILE A 79 25.70 -8.70 -19.53
C ILE A 79 24.30 -8.52 -18.96
N VAL A 80 23.83 -9.45 -18.13
CA VAL A 80 22.49 -9.36 -17.51
C VAL A 80 22.37 -8.10 -16.63
N SER A 81 23.39 -7.80 -15.83
CA SER A 81 23.46 -6.58 -15.02
C SER A 81 23.43 -5.31 -15.88
N PHE A 82 24.16 -5.29 -17.00
CA PHE A 82 24.17 -4.14 -17.91
C PHE A 82 22.80 -3.91 -18.56
N VAL A 83 22.09 -4.98 -18.95
CA VAL A 83 20.71 -4.90 -19.44
C VAL A 83 19.78 -4.30 -18.38
N TYR A 84 19.88 -4.75 -17.13
CA TYR A 84 19.10 -4.19 -16.02
C TYR A 84 19.41 -2.71 -15.75
N LEU A 85 20.68 -2.32 -15.84
CA LEU A 85 21.10 -0.93 -15.70
C LEU A 85 20.54 -0.05 -16.82
N LEU A 86 20.55 -0.54 -18.06
CA LEU A 86 19.99 0.17 -19.21
C LEU A 86 18.47 0.34 -19.07
N LEU A 87 17.76 -0.71 -18.67
CA LEU A 87 16.33 -0.68 -18.35
C LEU A 87 16.02 0.33 -17.24
N GLY A 88 16.80 0.32 -16.15
CA GLY A 88 16.65 1.27 -15.04
C GLY A 88 16.82 2.72 -15.49
N LEU A 89 17.82 2.99 -16.34
CA LEU A 89 18.07 4.33 -16.89
C LEU A 89 16.95 4.77 -17.84
N LEU A 90 16.43 3.84 -18.64
CA LEU A 90 15.30 4.07 -19.54
C LEU A 90 14.04 4.44 -18.75
N ILE A 91 13.72 3.68 -17.70
CA ILE A 91 12.61 3.96 -16.78
C ILE A 91 12.81 5.31 -16.11
N TYR A 92 14.01 5.61 -15.60
CA TYR A 92 14.29 6.89 -14.95
C TYR A 92 14.01 8.08 -15.89
N LYS A 93 14.42 7.99 -17.15
CA LYS A 93 14.11 9.02 -18.17
C LYS A 93 12.61 9.14 -18.47
N TYR A 94 11.89 8.03 -18.61
CA TYR A 94 10.45 8.05 -18.93
C TYR A 94 9.54 8.30 -17.72
N LYS A 95 10.02 8.08 -16.50
CA LYS A 95 9.28 8.29 -15.24
C LYS A 95 8.75 9.72 -15.17
N LYS A 96 9.58 10.70 -15.51
CA LYS A 96 9.23 12.13 -15.50
C LYS A 96 8.04 12.45 -16.42
N LYS A 97 7.94 11.79 -17.57
CA LYS A 97 6.89 12.06 -18.56
C LYS A 97 5.62 11.23 -18.33
N THR A 98 5.76 10.00 -17.81
CA THR A 98 4.64 9.03 -17.71
C THR A 98 3.92 9.10 -16.37
N ILE A 99 4.63 9.38 -15.27
CA ILE A 99 4.07 9.32 -13.92
C ILE A 99 3.86 10.72 -13.33
N GLU A 100 4.84 11.62 -13.47
CA GLU A 100 4.78 12.96 -12.86
C GLU A 100 3.71 13.86 -13.49
N ASN A 101 3.57 13.82 -14.82
CA ASN A 101 2.61 14.69 -15.53
C ASN A 101 1.13 14.42 -15.20
N PRO A 102 0.60 13.18 -15.32
CA PRO A 102 -0.82 12.94 -15.04
C PRO A 102 -1.15 13.12 -13.54
N ILE A 103 -0.22 12.81 -12.63
CA ILE A 103 -0.46 12.99 -11.19
C ILE A 103 -0.58 14.47 -10.84
N ASN A 104 0.31 15.32 -11.37
CA ASN A 104 0.23 16.76 -11.15
C ASN A 104 -1.04 17.36 -11.75
N GLU A 105 -1.45 16.92 -12.93
CA GLU A 105 -2.70 17.39 -13.57
C GLU A 105 -3.95 16.96 -12.79
N LEU A 106 -3.98 15.73 -12.29
CA LEU A 106 -5.07 15.23 -11.43
C LEU A 106 -5.12 15.99 -10.10
N MET A 107 -3.98 16.24 -9.46
CA MET A 107 -3.91 16.97 -8.20
C MET A 107 -4.33 18.44 -8.38
N ILE A 108 -3.87 19.11 -9.44
CA ILE A 108 -4.25 20.49 -9.76
C ILE A 108 -5.75 20.58 -10.08
N ASN A 109 -6.30 19.68 -10.90
CA ASN A 109 -7.74 19.70 -11.21
C ASN A 109 -8.61 19.41 -9.99
N THR A 110 -8.17 18.54 -9.08
CA THR A 110 -8.90 18.25 -7.84
C THR A 110 -8.93 19.47 -6.92
N LEU A 111 -7.80 20.17 -6.78
CA LEU A 111 -7.70 21.38 -5.96
C LEU A 111 -8.46 22.57 -6.57
N LEU A 112 -8.37 22.78 -7.88
CA LEU A 112 -9.11 23.83 -8.58
C LEU A 112 -10.61 23.58 -8.55
N LYS A 113 -11.06 22.35 -8.77
CA LYS A 113 -12.48 21.99 -8.71
C LYS A 113 -13.07 22.25 -7.32
N ASN A 114 -12.37 21.84 -6.26
CA ASN A 114 -12.80 22.12 -4.88
C ASN A 114 -12.93 23.62 -4.61
N LYS A 115 -12.00 24.44 -5.11
CA LYS A 115 -12.02 25.89 -4.92
C LYS A 115 -13.15 26.60 -5.68
N LEU A 116 -13.58 26.05 -6.83
CA LEU A 116 -14.71 26.56 -7.60
C LEU A 116 -16.05 26.21 -6.93
N GLU A 117 -16.18 24.99 -6.40
CA GLU A 117 -17.38 24.58 -5.65
C GLU A 117 -17.56 25.36 -4.33
N GLU A 118 -16.47 25.81 -3.71
CA GLU A 118 -16.50 26.66 -2.51
C GLU A 118 -17.00 28.08 -2.82
N ASN A 119 -16.59 28.66 -3.96
CA ASN A 119 -17.02 30.00 -4.38
C ASN A 119 -18.48 30.07 -4.87
N GLU A 120 -19.04 28.96 -5.37
CA GLU A 120 -20.47 28.89 -5.73
C GLU A 120 -21.38 28.74 -4.51
N LYS A 121 -20.89 28.22 -3.38
CA LYS A 121 -21.68 28.13 -2.13
C LYS A 121 -21.71 29.43 -1.33
N GLU A 122 -20.77 30.34 -1.55
CA GLU A 122 -20.73 31.66 -0.90
C GLU A 122 -21.45 32.77 -1.70
N ARG A 123 -21.98 32.49 -2.89
CA ARG A 123 -22.79 33.41 -3.71
C ARG A 123 -24.28 33.13 -3.60
#